data_AF-A0A519KI15-F1
#
_entry.id   AF-A0A519KI15-F1
#
_cell.length_a   1.000
_cell.length_b   1.000
_cell.length_c   1.000
_cell.angle_alpha   90.00
_cell.angle_beta   90.00
_cell.angle_gamma   90.00
#
_symmetry.space_group_name_H-M   'P 1'
#
loop_
_entity.id
_entity.type
_entity.pdbx_description
1 polymer ?
#
loop_
_entity_poly.entity_id
_entity_poly.type
_entity_poly.pdbx_seq_one_letter_code
_entity_poly.pdbx_strand_id
1 'polypeptide(L)'
;MSTKKKLIVIVAVIAVAAGAYKIYDVYFNYRFMTISDGKVYKSGVIPPDKIADFVKKYHIKSIVDLRGPVTKDKINNPENWKQINAEKAAVAKIPNLNYYNIPSEQVPKKDNLNKFYKVMDDKANYPVLIHCYHGIGRAQVYSAVYRIEYEGFSNEEARKNAAFPVIFSSFDNGTPKGEFLKSYIPRKDSIK
;
A
#
# COMPACT_ATOMS: atom_id res chain seq x y z
N MET A 1 34.07 -0.60 -31.06
CA MET A 1 33.84 0.18 -29.81
C MET A 1 34.55 -0.54 -28.66
N SER A 2 35.42 0.14 -27.90
CA SER A 2 36.19 -0.51 -26.81
C SER A 2 35.27 -1.02 -25.70
N THR A 3 35.68 -2.06 -24.97
CA THR A 3 34.92 -2.67 -23.87
C THR A 3 34.45 -1.64 -22.84
N LYS A 4 35.26 -0.61 -22.56
CA LYS A 4 34.89 0.50 -21.67
C LYS A 4 33.71 1.33 -22.22
N LYS A 5 33.72 1.65 -23.52
CA LYS A 5 32.62 2.36 -24.18
C LYS A 5 31.33 1.53 -24.20
N LYS A 6 31.42 0.21 -24.40
CA LYS A 6 30.27 -0.71 -24.31
C LYS A 6 29.67 -0.71 -22.89
N LEU A 7 30.51 -0.80 -21.86
CA LEU A 7 30.06 -0.78 -20.47
C LEU A 7 29.34 0.53 -20.11
N ILE A 8 29.88 1.67 -20.52
CA ILE A 8 29.25 2.99 -20.28
C ILE A 8 27.86 3.05 -20.93
N VAL A 9 27.74 2.59 -22.18
CA VAL A 9 26.45 2.58 -22.89
C VAL A 9 25.45 1.67 -22.18
N ILE A 10 25.87 0.48 -21.73
CA ILE A 10 24.99 -0.44 -20.98
C ILE A 10 24.50 0.21 -19.67
N VAL A 11 25.40 0.79 -18.89
CA VAL A 11 25.03 1.46 -17.63
C VAL A 11 24.07 2.62 -17.89
N ALA A 12 24.32 3.41 -18.93
CA ALA A 12 23.42 4.51 -19.31
C ALA A 12 22.03 4.01 -19.71
N VAL A 13 21.94 2.94 -20.51
CA VAL A 13 20.66 2.34 -20.90
C VAL A 13 19.89 1.82 -19.68
N ILE A 14 20.57 1.13 -18.74
CA ILE A 14 19.97 0.64 -17.50
C ILE A 14 19.43 1.82 -16.66
N ALA A 15 20.21 2.89 -16.53
CA ALA A 15 19.79 4.07 -15.77
C ALA A 15 18.54 4.75 -16.39
N VAL A 16 18.51 4.89 -17.72
CA VAL A 16 17.35 5.43 -18.45
C VAL A 16 16.13 4.53 -18.27
N ALA A 17 16.29 3.22 -18.41
CA ALA A 17 15.21 2.26 -18.22
C ALA A 17 14.66 2.28 -16.77
N ALA A 18 15.54 2.34 -15.77
CA ALA A 18 15.15 2.46 -14.37
C ALA A 18 14.40 3.77 -14.08
N GLY A 19 14.85 4.88 -14.65
CA GLY A 19 14.17 6.18 -14.56
C GLY A 19 12.78 6.15 -15.21
N ALA A 20 12.67 5.61 -16.43
CA ALA A 20 11.41 5.46 -17.15
C ALA A 20 10.43 4.55 -16.39
N TYR A 21 10.91 3.42 -15.86
CA TYR A 21 10.12 2.54 -15.01
C TYR A 21 9.63 3.26 -13.76
N LYS A 22 10.46 4.07 -13.10
CA LYS A 22 10.06 4.80 -11.89
C LYS A 22 8.96 5.82 -12.19
N ILE A 23 9.06 6.53 -13.32
CA ILE A 23 8.02 7.47 -13.76
C ILE A 23 6.72 6.69 -14.05
N TYR A 24 6.81 5.60 -14.79
CA TYR A 24 5.65 4.74 -15.06
C TYR A 24 5.00 4.24 -13.77
N ASP A 25 5.80 3.69 -12.86
CA ASP A 25 5.33 3.14 -11.60
C ASP A 25 4.60 4.20 -10.76
N VAL A 26 5.11 5.43 -10.69
CA VAL A 26 4.49 6.50 -9.90
C VAL A 26 3.25 7.09 -10.54
N TYR A 27 3.29 7.40 -11.84
CA TYR A 27 2.27 8.23 -12.50
C TYR A 27 1.21 7.47 -13.29
N PHE A 28 1.49 6.22 -13.68
CA PHE A 28 0.59 5.42 -14.52
C PHE A 28 0.16 4.13 -13.82
N ASN A 29 1.08 3.47 -13.12
CA ASN A 29 0.77 2.31 -12.29
C ASN A 29 0.29 2.71 -10.89
N TYR A 30 0.48 3.97 -10.47
CA TYR A 30 0.14 4.47 -9.12
C TYR A 30 0.73 3.62 -7.99
N ARG A 31 1.91 3.05 -8.21
CA ARG A 31 2.62 2.11 -7.33
C ARG A 31 1.78 0.90 -6.96
N PHE A 32 0.88 0.50 -7.87
CA PHE A 32 0.08 -0.70 -7.73
C PHE A 32 0.96 -1.93 -7.65
N MET A 33 0.68 -2.80 -6.69
CA MET A 33 1.47 -3.99 -6.43
C MET A 33 0.58 -5.08 -5.84
N THR A 34 0.79 -6.31 -6.29
CA THR A 34 0.20 -7.50 -5.68
C THR A 34 0.86 -7.78 -4.34
N ILE A 35 0.06 -7.88 -3.29
CA ILE A 35 0.47 -8.39 -1.98
C ILE A 35 0.21 -9.89 -1.95
N SER A 36 -1.02 -10.30 -2.24
CA SER A 36 -1.41 -11.70 -2.33
C SER A 36 -2.21 -11.90 -3.60
N ASP A 37 -1.75 -12.82 -4.45
CA ASP A 37 -2.29 -12.98 -5.80
C ASP A 37 -3.78 -13.29 -5.77
N GLY A 38 -4.55 -12.55 -6.56
CA GLY A 38 -6.02 -12.65 -6.58
C GLY A 38 -6.72 -12.29 -5.26
N LYS A 39 -6.02 -11.75 -4.24
CA LYS A 39 -6.59 -11.49 -2.92
C LYS A 39 -6.36 -10.06 -2.43
N VAL A 40 -5.11 -9.61 -2.35
CA VAL A 40 -4.79 -8.30 -1.78
C VAL A 40 -3.81 -7.57 -2.67
N TYR A 41 -4.14 -6.33 -2.95
CA TYR A 41 -3.30 -5.40 -3.70
C TYR A 41 -3.05 -4.15 -2.86
N LYS A 42 -2.01 -3.41 -3.22
CA LYS A 42 -1.80 -2.06 -2.69
C LYS A 42 -1.56 -1.05 -3.79
N SER A 43 -1.77 0.23 -3.50
CA SER A 43 -1.39 1.35 -4.38
C SER A 43 -1.19 2.65 -3.60
N GLY A 44 -0.72 3.69 -4.29
CA GLY A 44 -0.97 5.08 -3.92
C GLY A 44 -2.36 5.52 -4.38
N VAL A 45 -2.59 6.84 -4.43
CA VAL A 45 -3.84 7.38 -4.98
C VAL A 45 -3.95 7.05 -6.47
N ILE A 46 -5.01 6.34 -6.83
CA ILE A 46 -5.44 6.18 -8.22
C ILE A 46 -6.43 7.32 -8.50
N PRO A 47 -6.26 8.09 -9.59
CA PRO A 47 -7.21 9.13 -9.97
C PRO A 47 -8.64 8.57 -10.09
N PRO A 48 -9.69 9.30 -9.64
CA PRO A 48 -11.06 8.79 -9.63
C PRO A 48 -11.57 8.25 -10.97
N ASP A 49 -11.14 8.83 -12.09
CA ASP A 49 -11.47 8.42 -13.46
C ASP A 49 -10.75 7.12 -13.91
N LYS A 50 -9.73 6.68 -13.17
CA LYS A 50 -8.95 5.47 -13.47
C LYS A 50 -9.28 4.28 -12.57
N ILE A 51 -10.02 4.50 -11.48
CA ILE A 51 -10.34 3.43 -10.52
C ILE A 51 -11.08 2.26 -11.19
N ALA A 52 -12.02 2.56 -12.10
CA ALA A 52 -12.78 1.54 -12.82
C ALA A 52 -11.88 0.58 -13.64
N ASP A 53 -10.80 1.10 -14.23
CA ASP A 53 -9.85 0.30 -15.02
C ASP A 53 -9.12 -0.72 -14.13
N PHE A 54 -8.65 -0.30 -12.96
CA PHE A 54 -7.98 -1.19 -12.00
C PHE A 54 -8.96 -2.20 -11.40
N VAL A 55 -10.17 -1.76 -11.05
CA VAL A 55 -11.22 -2.63 -10.52
C VAL A 55 -11.56 -3.72 -11.53
N LYS A 56 -11.76 -3.36 -12.79
CA LYS A 56 -12.04 -4.34 -13.86
C LYS A 56 -10.86 -5.28 -14.08
N LYS A 57 -9.63 -4.75 -14.15
CA LYS A 57 -8.43 -5.53 -14.45
C LYS A 57 -8.07 -6.55 -13.37
N TYR A 58 -8.22 -6.18 -12.10
CA TYR A 58 -7.80 -7.00 -10.95
C TYR A 58 -8.99 -7.59 -10.17
N HIS A 59 -10.20 -7.41 -10.70
CA HIS A 59 -11.47 -7.88 -10.11
C HIS A 59 -11.69 -7.41 -8.67
N ILE A 60 -11.22 -6.21 -8.32
CA ILE A 60 -11.28 -5.68 -6.95
C ILE A 60 -12.74 -5.54 -6.51
N LYS A 61 -13.07 -6.05 -5.33
CA LYS A 61 -14.40 -5.93 -4.72
C LYS A 61 -14.48 -4.90 -3.61
N SER A 62 -13.34 -4.58 -3.00
CA SER A 62 -13.30 -3.61 -1.90
C SER A 62 -12.05 -2.74 -1.95
N ILE A 63 -12.22 -1.45 -1.67
CA ILE A 63 -11.12 -0.48 -1.52
C ILE A 63 -11.05 -0.03 -0.05
N VAL A 64 -9.86 -0.12 0.53
CA VAL A 64 -9.53 0.45 1.85
C VAL A 64 -8.69 1.70 1.65
N ASP A 65 -9.30 2.86 1.87
CA ASP A 65 -8.64 4.17 1.84
C ASP A 65 -8.13 4.54 3.25
N LEU A 66 -6.81 4.49 3.44
CA LEU A 66 -6.15 4.82 4.69
C LEU A 66 -5.94 6.33 4.90
N ARG A 67 -6.36 7.16 3.94
CA ARG A 67 -6.19 8.61 3.97
C ARG A 67 -7.17 9.29 4.91
N GLY A 68 -6.74 10.43 5.41
CA GLY A 68 -7.52 11.42 6.13
C GLY A 68 -6.57 12.49 6.66
N PRO A 69 -7.03 13.75 6.86
CA PRO A 69 -6.21 14.86 7.36
C PRO A 69 -5.87 14.71 8.85
N VAL A 70 -5.48 13.51 9.27
CA VAL A 70 -5.13 13.09 10.62
C VAL A 70 -3.62 13.02 10.83
N THR A 71 -2.83 13.04 9.76
CA THR A 71 -1.36 13.06 9.85
C THR A 71 -0.84 14.45 10.16
N LYS A 72 0.16 14.55 11.05
CA LYS A 72 0.86 15.81 11.36
C LYS A 72 1.63 16.38 10.15
N ASP A 73 2.16 15.51 9.30
CA ASP A 73 2.92 15.90 8.10
C ASP A 73 2.00 16.24 6.93
N LYS A 74 1.56 17.50 6.89
CA LYS A 74 0.70 18.05 5.84
C LYS A 74 1.44 18.39 4.54
N ILE A 75 2.77 18.44 4.57
CA ILE A 75 3.59 18.78 3.40
C ILE A 75 3.70 17.54 2.50
N ASN A 76 4.11 16.41 3.07
CA ASN A 76 4.25 15.17 2.30
C ASN A 76 2.95 14.34 2.27
N ASN A 77 1.97 14.63 3.14
CA ASN A 77 0.64 14.00 3.09
C ASN A 77 -0.43 15.09 3.07
N PRO A 78 -0.60 15.83 1.96
CA PRO A 78 -1.57 16.92 1.83
C PRO A 78 -3.00 16.39 1.62
N GLU A 79 -3.37 15.35 2.37
CA GLU A 79 -4.65 14.69 2.30
C GLU A 79 -5.77 15.62 2.77
N ASN A 80 -6.85 15.67 2.00
CA ASN A 80 -8.00 16.50 2.32
C ASN A 80 -9.29 15.77 1.96
N TRP A 81 -10.37 16.17 2.64
CA TRP A 81 -11.67 15.54 2.46
C TRP A 81 -12.25 15.73 1.06
N LYS A 82 -11.87 16.80 0.34
CA LYS A 82 -12.36 17.02 -1.04
C LYS A 82 -11.90 15.89 -1.97
N GLN A 83 -10.63 15.52 -1.93
CA GLN A 83 -10.10 14.42 -2.74
C GLN A 83 -10.67 13.05 -2.32
N ILE A 84 -10.75 12.80 -1.01
CA ILE A 84 -11.30 11.54 -0.47
C ILE A 84 -12.78 11.38 -0.86
N ASN A 85 -13.57 12.45 -0.78
CA ASN A 85 -14.99 12.42 -1.17
C ASN A 85 -15.17 12.27 -2.68
N ALA A 86 -14.29 12.86 -3.50
CA ALA A 86 -14.33 12.67 -4.95
C ALA A 86 -14.06 11.20 -5.33
N GLU A 87 -13.10 10.56 -4.67
CA GLU A 87 -12.83 9.13 -4.85
C GLU A 87 -14.02 8.27 -4.40
N LYS A 88 -14.55 8.51 -3.20
CA LYS A 88 -15.75 7.81 -2.69
C LYS A 88 -16.93 7.94 -3.66
N ALA A 89 -17.14 9.11 -4.24
CA ALA A 89 -18.19 9.36 -5.22
C ALA A 89 -17.96 8.64 -6.55
N ALA A 90 -16.71 8.46 -6.98
CA ALA A 90 -16.38 7.68 -8.17
C ALA A 90 -16.57 6.19 -7.92
N VAL A 91 -16.13 5.69 -6.76
CA VAL A 91 -16.32 4.28 -6.34
C VAL A 91 -17.80 3.93 -6.26
N ALA A 92 -18.65 4.81 -5.73
CA ALA A 92 -20.09 4.61 -5.64
C ALA A 92 -20.80 4.42 -7.01
N LYS A 93 -20.16 4.80 -8.12
CA LYS A 93 -20.67 4.60 -9.48
C LYS A 93 -20.30 3.23 -10.06
N ILE A 94 -19.43 2.47 -9.39
CA ILE A 94 -18.97 1.15 -9.83
C ILE A 94 -19.82 0.09 -9.10
N PRO A 95 -20.64 -0.71 -9.83
CA PRO A 95 -21.47 -1.72 -9.21
C PRO A 95 -20.66 -2.75 -8.43
N ASN A 96 -21.17 -3.16 -7.26
CA ASN A 96 -20.59 -4.20 -6.40
C ASN A 96 -19.17 -3.90 -5.88
N LEU A 97 -18.77 -2.62 -5.84
CA LEU A 97 -17.51 -2.19 -5.25
C LEU A 97 -17.75 -1.51 -3.90
N ASN A 98 -17.17 -2.07 -2.84
CA ASN A 98 -17.25 -1.52 -1.50
C ASN A 98 -16.12 -0.50 -1.24
N TYR A 99 -16.42 0.53 -0.46
CA TYR A 99 -15.44 1.55 -0.07
C TYR A 99 -15.38 1.73 1.44
N TYR A 100 -14.19 1.54 2.01
CA TYR A 100 -13.93 1.66 3.44
C TYR A 100 -12.86 2.73 3.67
N ASN A 101 -13.26 3.90 4.17
CA ASN A 101 -12.28 4.90 4.62
C ASN A 101 -11.91 4.66 6.09
N ILE A 102 -10.63 4.35 6.32
CA ILE A 102 -10.05 4.10 7.65
C ILE A 102 -8.87 5.08 7.84
N PRO A 103 -9.12 6.36 8.15
CA PRO A 103 -8.06 7.35 8.35
C PRO A 103 -7.03 6.89 9.37
N SER A 104 -5.79 6.73 8.92
CA SER A 104 -4.69 6.23 9.75
C SER A 104 -3.55 7.22 9.79
N GLU A 105 -2.93 7.37 10.96
CA GLU A 105 -1.60 7.97 11.07
C GLU A 105 -0.54 7.05 10.44
N GLN A 106 0.71 7.51 10.47
CA GLN A 106 1.86 6.80 9.90
C GLN A 106 2.12 5.42 10.52
N VAL A 107 1.68 5.20 11.75
CA VAL A 107 1.66 3.92 12.46
C VAL A 107 0.21 3.64 12.89
N PRO A 108 -0.36 2.45 12.63
CA PRO A 108 -1.74 2.13 13.00
C PRO A 108 -1.97 2.17 14.51
N LYS A 109 -3.14 2.64 14.94
CA LYS A 109 -3.66 2.45 16.30
C LYS A 109 -4.59 1.24 16.35
N LYS A 110 -4.84 0.72 17.55
CA LYS A 110 -5.75 -0.41 17.79
C LYS A 110 -7.10 -0.23 17.12
N ASP A 111 -7.70 0.96 17.20
CA ASP A 111 -9.01 1.24 16.56
C ASP A 111 -8.96 1.21 15.04
N ASN A 112 -7.84 1.64 14.43
CA ASN A 112 -7.66 1.53 12.99
C ASN A 112 -7.56 0.05 12.58
N LEU A 113 -6.78 -0.72 13.31
CA LEU A 113 -6.60 -2.15 13.09
C LEU A 113 -7.92 -2.91 13.25
N ASN A 114 -8.71 -2.62 14.29
CA ASN A 114 -10.03 -3.23 14.49
C ASN A 114 -10.98 -2.98 13.31
N LYS A 115 -10.99 -1.78 12.73
CA LYS A 115 -11.78 -1.48 11.54
C LYS A 115 -11.25 -2.23 10.32
N PHE A 116 -9.92 -2.30 10.18
CA PHE A 116 -9.28 -3.03 9.09
C PHE A 116 -9.59 -4.53 9.15
N TYR A 117 -9.48 -5.16 10.32
CA TYR A 117 -9.82 -6.57 10.49
C TYR A 117 -11.27 -6.87 10.12
N LYS A 118 -12.23 -6.01 10.50
CA LYS A 118 -13.63 -6.18 10.08
C LYS A 118 -13.80 -6.26 8.56
N VAL A 119 -13.00 -5.52 7.79
CA VAL A 119 -13.01 -5.59 6.32
C VAL A 119 -12.37 -6.88 5.84
N MET A 120 -11.21 -7.24 6.38
CA MET A 120 -10.42 -8.39 5.93
C MET A 120 -10.96 -9.75 6.42
N ASP A 121 -11.71 -9.79 7.52
CA ASP A 121 -12.34 -11.01 8.04
C ASP A 121 -13.53 -11.46 7.15
N ASP A 122 -14.11 -10.54 6.37
CA ASP A 122 -15.21 -10.84 5.45
C ASP A 122 -14.68 -11.27 4.06
N LYS A 123 -14.86 -12.55 3.74
CA LYS A 123 -14.45 -13.15 2.47
C LYS A 123 -15.13 -12.51 1.26
N ALA A 124 -16.30 -11.90 1.41
CA ALA A 124 -17.00 -11.23 0.31
C ALA A 124 -16.25 -10.00 -0.21
N ASN A 125 -15.35 -9.41 0.61
CA ASN A 125 -14.56 -8.24 0.25
C ASN A 125 -13.38 -8.54 -0.68
N TYR A 126 -13.00 -9.80 -0.87
CA TYR A 126 -11.83 -10.14 -1.68
C TYR A 126 -12.16 -10.24 -3.17
N PRO A 127 -11.29 -9.71 -4.06
CA PRO A 127 -10.00 -9.06 -3.78
C PRO A 127 -10.08 -7.61 -3.23
N VAL A 128 -9.18 -7.27 -2.29
CA VAL A 128 -9.11 -5.96 -1.62
C VAL A 128 -7.94 -5.13 -2.14
N LEU A 129 -8.17 -3.85 -2.44
CA LEU A 129 -7.13 -2.85 -2.68
C LEU A 129 -6.92 -1.98 -1.43
N ILE A 130 -5.71 -1.97 -0.88
CA ILE A 130 -5.32 -1.12 0.25
C ILE A 130 -4.48 0.03 -0.25
N HIS A 131 -4.89 1.27 -0.03
CA HIS A 131 -4.09 2.41 -0.46
C HIS A 131 -3.97 3.52 0.59
N CYS A 132 -2.96 4.37 0.41
CA CYS A 132 -2.81 5.64 1.11
C CYS A 132 -2.43 6.71 0.09
N TYR A 133 -1.86 7.85 0.52
CA TYR A 133 -1.43 8.87 -0.45
C TYR A 133 -0.37 8.34 -1.43
N HIS A 134 0.76 7.86 -0.90
CA HIS A 134 1.90 7.46 -1.73
C HIS A 134 1.99 5.96 -2.02
N GLY A 135 1.28 5.10 -1.30
CA GLY A 135 1.33 3.64 -1.50
C GLY A 135 2.63 2.94 -1.09
N ILE A 136 3.49 3.62 -0.33
CA ILE A 136 4.78 3.09 0.17
C ILE A 136 4.94 3.21 1.68
N GLY A 137 4.00 3.87 2.37
CA GLY A 137 4.01 4.06 3.82
C GLY A 137 2.92 3.22 4.48
N ARG A 138 1.81 3.87 4.85
CA ARG A 138 0.64 3.22 5.48
C ARG A 138 0.17 1.97 4.74
N ALA A 139 -0.04 2.04 3.42
CA ALA A 139 -0.50 0.88 2.65
C ALA A 139 0.40 -0.36 2.84
N GLN A 140 1.73 -0.18 2.94
CA GLN A 140 2.66 -1.28 3.19
C GLN A 140 2.60 -1.81 4.62
N VAL A 141 2.40 -0.94 5.62
CA VAL A 141 2.19 -1.39 7.02
C VAL A 141 0.95 -2.28 7.12
N TYR A 142 -0.17 -1.86 6.54
CA TYR A 142 -1.41 -2.65 6.56
C TYR A 142 -1.30 -3.92 5.72
N SER A 143 -0.56 -3.89 4.61
CA SER A 143 -0.25 -5.09 3.82
C SER A 143 0.59 -6.09 4.62
N ALA A 144 1.59 -5.63 5.37
CA ALA A 144 2.39 -6.47 6.26
C ALA A 144 1.55 -7.07 7.40
N VAL A 145 0.68 -6.26 8.03
CA VAL A 145 -0.28 -6.75 9.04
C VAL A 145 -1.21 -7.82 8.45
N TYR A 146 -1.70 -7.64 7.22
CA TYR A 146 -2.49 -8.66 6.53
C TYR A 146 -1.69 -9.99 6.39
N ARG A 147 -0.43 -9.93 5.95
CA ARG A 147 0.38 -11.16 5.82
C ARG A 147 0.59 -11.86 7.16
N ILE A 148 0.80 -11.11 8.24
CA ILE A 148 0.95 -11.69 9.59
C ILE A 148 -0.34 -12.38 10.03
N GLU A 149 -1.47 -11.70 9.90
CA GLU A 149 -2.76 -12.16 10.41
C GLU A 149 -3.38 -13.30 9.60
N TYR A 150 -3.23 -13.27 8.26
CA TYR A 150 -3.98 -14.15 7.36
C TYR A 150 -3.09 -15.11 6.56
N GLU A 151 -1.79 -14.84 6.46
CA GLU A 151 -0.83 -15.68 5.71
C GLU A 151 0.24 -16.31 6.62
N GLY A 152 0.19 -16.04 7.93
CA GLY A 152 1.08 -16.66 8.91
C GLY A 152 2.53 -16.17 8.86
N PHE A 153 2.79 -15.03 8.21
CA PHE A 153 4.13 -14.46 8.15
C PHE A 153 4.62 -14.12 9.56
N SER A 154 5.92 -14.33 9.80
CA SER A 154 6.54 -13.73 10.98
C SER A 154 6.59 -12.21 10.85
N ASN A 155 6.64 -11.50 11.99
CA ASN A 155 6.80 -10.04 12.02
C ASN A 155 7.98 -9.55 11.16
N GLU A 156 9.12 -10.22 11.28
CA GLU A 156 10.34 -9.84 10.58
C GLU A 156 10.27 -10.13 9.08
N GLU A 157 9.64 -11.24 8.70
CA GLU A 157 9.38 -11.55 7.30
C GLU A 157 8.45 -10.52 6.66
N ALA A 158 7.34 -10.18 7.32
CA ALA A 158 6.40 -9.17 6.84
C ALA A 158 7.07 -7.80 6.73
N ARG A 159 7.92 -7.41 7.69
CA ARG A 159 8.71 -6.17 7.65
C ARG A 159 9.69 -6.13 6.49
N LYS A 160 10.47 -7.20 6.28
CA LYS A 160 11.42 -7.28 5.16
C LYS A 160 10.73 -7.24 3.80
N ASN A 161 9.50 -7.73 3.71
CA ASN A 161 8.70 -7.66 2.48
C ASN A 161 7.95 -6.32 2.28
N ALA A 162 7.92 -5.44 3.28
CA ALA A 162 7.22 -4.15 3.18
C ALA A 162 7.97 -3.13 2.29
N ALA A 163 9.28 -3.27 2.15
CA ALA A 163 10.12 -2.43 1.29
C ALA A 163 11.39 -3.16 0.85
N PHE A 164 11.87 -2.83 -0.36
CA PHE A 164 13.16 -3.30 -0.85
C PHE A 164 13.99 -2.14 -1.43
N PRO A 165 15.24 -1.93 -0.96
CA PRO A 165 15.80 -2.55 0.24
C PRO A 165 15.04 -2.10 1.51
N VAL A 166 14.99 -2.98 2.53
CA VAL A 166 14.38 -2.61 3.82
C VAL A 166 15.25 -1.61 4.59
N ILE A 167 16.57 -1.71 4.42
CA ILE A 167 17.56 -0.77 4.98
C ILE A 167 17.40 0.58 4.28
N PHE A 168 17.49 1.68 5.03
CA PHE A 168 17.21 3.05 4.60
C PHE A 168 15.76 3.35 4.20
N SER A 169 14.84 2.40 4.42
CA SER A 169 13.42 2.61 4.19
C SER A 169 12.70 3.08 5.45
N SER A 170 11.42 3.45 5.32
CA SER A 170 10.56 3.73 6.49
C SER A 170 10.28 2.50 7.37
N PHE A 171 10.77 1.32 6.99
CA PHE A 171 10.65 0.05 7.70
C PHE A 171 11.98 -0.45 8.27
N ASP A 172 13.05 0.33 8.15
CA ASP A 172 14.35 0.00 8.73
C ASP A 172 14.30 -0.07 10.27
N ASN A 173 15.32 -0.66 10.87
CA ASN A 173 15.49 -0.69 12.33
C ASN A 173 15.52 0.72 12.91
N GLY A 174 14.88 0.91 14.06
CA GLY A 174 14.75 2.20 14.73
C GLY A 174 13.72 3.16 14.12
N THR A 175 13.13 2.82 12.97
CA THR A 175 12.05 3.63 12.38
C THR A 175 10.70 3.31 13.04
N PRO A 176 9.76 4.27 13.16
CA PRO A 176 8.48 4.02 13.80
C PRO A 176 7.67 2.85 13.21
N LYS A 177 7.69 2.65 11.88
CA LYS A 177 6.98 1.52 11.26
C LYS A 177 7.76 0.21 11.37
N GLY A 178 9.09 0.27 11.27
CA GLY A 178 9.94 -0.91 11.46
C GLY A 178 9.73 -1.50 12.86
N GLU A 179 9.80 -0.65 13.90
CA GLU A 179 9.59 -1.09 15.28
C GLU A 179 8.15 -1.51 15.55
N PHE A 180 7.15 -0.85 14.95
CA PHE A 180 5.77 -1.31 15.01
C PHE A 180 5.62 -2.74 14.49
N LEU A 181 6.15 -3.05 13.29
CA LEU A 181 6.02 -4.40 12.74
C LEU A 181 6.79 -5.44 13.56
N LYS A 182 7.98 -5.09 14.08
CA LYS A 182 8.76 -5.99 14.95
C LYS A 182 8.03 -6.35 16.24
N SER A 183 7.38 -5.35 16.86
CA SER A 183 6.64 -5.50 18.12
C SER A 183 5.17 -5.88 17.97
N TYR A 184 4.69 -6.08 16.74
CA TYR A 184 3.31 -6.43 16.46
C TYR A 184 2.93 -7.76 17.14
N ILE A 185 1.80 -7.79 17.85
CA ILE A 185 1.29 -9.01 18.49
C ILE A 185 0.11 -9.50 17.66
N PRO A 186 0.22 -10.66 16.98
CA PRO A 186 -0.89 -11.22 16.22
C PRO A 186 -2.13 -11.45 17.09
N ARG A 187 -3.32 -11.32 16.52
CA ARG A 187 -4.58 -11.50 17.27
C ARG A 187 -4.66 -12.87 17.95
N LYS A 188 -4.17 -13.93 17.28
CA LYS A 188 -4.10 -15.28 17.84
C LYS A 188 -3.24 -15.40 19.10
N ASP A 189 -2.23 -14.54 19.25
CA ASP A 189 -1.26 -14.54 20.35
C ASP A 189 -1.62 -13.49 21.42
N SER A 190 -2.63 -12.66 21.16
CA SER A 190 -3.13 -11.62 22.07
C SER A 190 -4.07 -12.16 23.15
N ILE A 191 -4.41 -13.45 23.10
CA ILE A 191 -5.21 -14.16 24.10
C ILE A 191 -4.25 -14.88 25.06
N LYS A 192 -3.62 -14.12 25.94
CA LYS A 192 -2.93 -14.61 27.14
C LYS A 192 -3.22 -13.67 28.29
#